data_AF-A0A521NET9-F1
#
_entry.id   AF-A0A521NET9-F1
#
_cell.length_a   1.000
_cell.length_b   1.000
_cell.length_c   1.000
_cell.angle_alpha   90.00
_cell.angle_beta   90.00
_cell.angle_gamma   90.00
#
_symmetry.space_group_name_H-M   'P 1'
#
loop_
_entity.id
_entity.type
_entity.pdbx_description
1 polymer ?
#
loop_
_entity_poly.entity_id
_entity_poly.type
_entity_poly.pdbx_seq_one_letter_code
_entity_poly.pdbx_strand_id
1 'polypeptide(L)'
;MRGIYRLLTRWWTAFALAASLALLGAAHAFQHFGDLAPCNLCLKQREVYWGAVAIALVATLWHLVSRGSRGTPRIAAFLLAVVFATGAVTAVFHLGGEMDWWDLPATCSGGGEVNLEGLASLALGTGPIEPAVFCDTVTWRFLGLSMAGWNALIAAALAVFSLLAAKRPKDARAPRN
;
A
#
# COMPACT_ATOMS: atom_id res chain seq x y z
N MET A 1 17.71 -16.55 14.98
CA MET A 1 16.63 -16.75 13.97
C MET A 1 15.27 -17.13 14.56
N ARG A 2 15.15 -18.18 15.39
CA ARG A 2 13.83 -18.63 15.94
C ARG A 2 13.11 -17.58 16.83
N GLY A 3 13.84 -16.72 17.54
CA GLY A 3 13.26 -15.65 18.38
C GLY A 3 12.62 -14.52 17.57
N ILE A 4 13.37 -13.97 16.60
CA ILE A 4 12.90 -12.89 15.71
C ILE A 4 11.66 -13.32 14.92
N TYR A 5 11.67 -14.52 14.35
CA TYR A 5 10.50 -15.06 13.64
C TYR A 5 9.26 -15.17 14.54
N ARG A 6 9.42 -15.60 15.80
CA ARG A 6 8.29 -15.66 16.76
C ARG A 6 7.77 -14.29 17.14
N LEU A 7 8.64 -13.30 17.30
CA LEU A 7 8.27 -11.92 17.61
C LEU A 7 7.51 -11.30 16.44
N LEU A 8 8.11 -11.34 15.24
CA LEU A 8 7.52 -10.80 14.01
C LEU A 8 6.16 -11.41 13.72
N THR A 9 6.04 -12.73 13.77
CA THR A 9 4.76 -13.39 13.50
C THR A 9 3.75 -13.19 14.62
N ARG A 10 4.16 -12.98 15.89
CA ARG A 10 3.25 -12.70 17.02
C ARG A 10 2.66 -11.29 16.94
N TRP A 11 3.48 -10.33 16.56
CA TRP A 11 3.10 -8.91 16.47
C TRP A 11 2.91 -8.46 15.02
N TRP A 12 2.66 -9.40 14.10
CA TRP A 12 2.63 -9.12 12.67
C TRP A 12 1.63 -8.03 12.31
N THR A 13 0.44 -8.04 12.90
CA THR A 13 -0.58 -7.02 12.63
C THR A 13 -0.12 -5.63 13.05
N ALA A 14 0.68 -5.50 14.11
CA ALA A 14 1.25 -4.21 14.51
C ALA A 14 2.33 -3.75 13.53
N PHE A 15 3.19 -4.67 13.06
CA PHE A 15 4.18 -4.37 12.02
C PHE A 15 3.52 -3.98 10.70
N ALA A 16 2.49 -4.71 10.28
CA ALA A 16 1.72 -4.40 9.07
C ALA A 16 1.01 -3.03 9.17
N LEU A 17 0.46 -2.70 10.36
CA LEU A 17 -0.11 -1.39 10.63
C LEU A 17 0.94 -0.29 10.48
N ALA A 18 2.08 -0.43 11.16
CA ALA A 18 3.15 0.55 11.12
C ALA A 18 3.71 0.73 9.70
N ALA A 19 3.93 -0.37 8.96
CA ALA A 19 4.38 -0.31 7.58
C ALA A 19 3.36 0.38 6.66
N SER A 20 2.07 0.07 6.79
CA SER A 20 1.02 0.69 5.97
C SER A 20 0.90 2.19 6.26
N LEU A 21 0.97 2.60 7.52
CA LEU A 21 0.97 4.01 7.92
C LEU A 21 2.23 4.74 7.43
N ALA A 22 3.40 4.09 7.49
CA ALA A 22 4.64 4.66 6.98
C ALA A 22 4.59 4.87 5.45
N LEU A 23 4.04 3.91 4.70
CA LEU A 23 3.86 4.02 3.25
C LEU A 23 2.85 5.10 2.87
N LEU A 24 1.72 5.18 3.57
CA LEU A 24 0.76 6.27 3.40
C LEU A 24 1.37 7.62 3.75
N GLY A 25 2.12 7.70 4.84
CA GLY A 25 2.85 8.91 5.25
C GLY A 25 3.86 9.35 4.20
N ALA A 26 4.66 8.42 3.67
CA ALA A 26 5.60 8.69 2.59
C ALA A 26 4.88 9.16 1.31
N ALA A 27 3.76 8.54 0.94
CA ALA A 27 2.99 8.95 -0.23
C ALA A 27 2.41 10.38 -0.10
N HIS A 28 1.89 10.74 1.08
CA HIS A 28 1.44 12.11 1.34
C HIS A 28 2.60 13.10 1.44
N ALA A 29 3.75 12.66 1.96
CA ALA A 29 4.95 13.49 2.00
C ALA A 29 5.49 13.79 0.60
N PHE A 30 5.56 12.80 -0.29
CA PHE A 30 5.91 13.04 -1.69
C PHE A 30 4.92 13.96 -2.40
N GLN A 31 3.63 13.84 -2.09
CA GLN A 31 2.61 14.73 -2.65
C GLN A 31 2.73 16.17 -2.16
N HIS A 32 2.98 16.39 -0.87
CA HIS A 32 2.89 17.72 -0.26
C HIS A 32 4.25 18.43 -0.15
N PHE A 33 5.34 17.68 0.02
CA PHE A 33 6.69 18.23 0.16
C PHE A 33 7.58 17.93 -1.05
N GLY A 34 7.21 16.93 -1.86
CA GLY A 34 7.93 16.60 -3.10
C GLY A 34 7.33 17.25 -4.34
N ASP A 35 6.19 17.93 -4.22
CA ASP A 35 5.38 18.46 -5.33
C ASP A 35 5.06 17.41 -6.41
N LEU A 36 4.92 16.14 -5.98
CA LEU A 36 4.61 15.00 -6.85
C LEU A 36 3.12 14.67 -6.76
N ALA A 37 2.34 15.31 -7.61
CA ALA A 37 0.91 15.06 -7.71
C ALA A 37 0.63 13.57 -8.03
N PRO A 38 -0.33 12.91 -7.33
CA PRO A 38 -0.59 11.49 -7.52
C PRO A 38 -1.42 11.23 -8.78
N CYS A 39 -1.03 10.21 -9.55
CA CYS A 39 -1.85 9.68 -10.63
C CYS A 39 -3.00 8.80 -10.08
N ASN A 40 -3.95 8.42 -10.95
CA ASN A 40 -5.08 7.58 -10.58
C ASN A 40 -4.64 6.23 -9.98
N LEU A 41 -3.66 5.54 -10.57
CA LEU A 41 -3.15 4.28 -10.02
C LEU A 41 -2.42 4.47 -8.67
N CYS A 42 -1.72 5.58 -8.46
CA CYS A 42 -1.15 5.92 -7.15
C CYS A 42 -2.24 6.02 -6.08
N LEU A 43 -3.37 6.65 -6.38
CA LEU A 43 -4.51 6.75 -5.46
C LEU A 43 -5.11 5.36 -5.16
N LYS A 44 -5.30 4.52 -6.19
CA LYS A 44 -5.78 3.14 -6.00
C LYS A 44 -4.83 2.28 -5.17
N GLN A 45 -3.52 2.48 -5.29
CA GLN A 45 -2.55 1.81 -4.44
C GLN A 45 -2.63 2.30 -2.97
N ARG A 46 -2.98 3.56 -2.72
CA ARG A 46 -3.23 4.06 -1.35
C ARG A 46 -4.46 3.44 -0.71
N GLU A 47 -5.53 3.19 -1.48
CA GLU A 47 -6.74 2.52 -0.98
C GLU A 47 -6.42 1.12 -0.40
N VAL A 48 -5.49 0.39 -1.01
CA VAL A 48 -5.00 -0.90 -0.50
C VAL A 48 -4.40 -0.74 0.91
N TYR A 49 -3.56 0.27 1.10
CA TYR A 49 -2.94 0.53 2.41
C TYR A 49 -3.93 1.02 3.45
N TRP A 50 -4.95 1.80 3.06
CA TRP A 50 -6.05 2.14 3.97
C TRP A 50 -6.85 0.91 4.40
N GLY A 51 -7.13 -0.01 3.48
CA GLY A 51 -7.73 -1.31 3.81
C GLY A 51 -6.86 -2.14 4.76
N ALA A 52 -5.55 -2.17 4.52
CA ALA A 52 -4.60 -2.83 5.40
C ALA A 52 -4.55 -2.19 6.80
N VAL A 53 -4.56 -0.86 6.89
CA VAL A 53 -4.63 -0.11 8.16
C VAL A 53 -5.88 -0.51 8.94
N ALA A 54 -7.06 -0.54 8.31
CA ALA A 54 -8.31 -0.91 8.97
C ALA A 54 -8.23 -2.32 9.58
N ILE A 55 -7.80 -3.32 8.80
CA ILE A 55 -7.66 -4.71 9.24
C ILE A 55 -6.62 -4.82 10.36
N ALA A 56 -5.44 -4.24 10.14
CA ALA A 56 -4.30 -4.33 11.05
C ALA A 56 -4.56 -3.61 12.38
N LEU A 57 -5.23 -2.46 12.36
CA LEU A 57 -5.62 -1.71 13.54
C LEU A 57 -6.59 -2.51 14.41
N VAL A 58 -7.70 -2.97 13.83
CA VAL A 58 -8.70 -3.77 14.57
C VAL A 58 -8.07 -5.03 15.16
N ALA A 59 -7.26 -5.75 14.38
CA ALA A 59 -6.59 -6.96 14.84
C ALA A 59 -5.56 -6.70 15.95
N THR A 60 -4.85 -5.57 15.89
CA THR A 60 -3.87 -5.17 16.90
C THR A 60 -4.54 -4.73 18.20
N LEU A 61 -5.60 -3.91 18.12
CA LEU A 61 -6.40 -3.53 19.29
C LEU A 61 -7.01 -4.74 19.98
N TRP A 62 -7.56 -5.68 19.19
CA TRP A 62 -8.07 -6.94 19.73
C TRP A 62 -6.99 -7.76 20.45
N HIS A 63 -5.78 -7.82 19.89
CA HIS A 63 -4.65 -8.52 20.52
C HIS A 63 -4.26 -7.90 21.87
N LEU A 64 -4.23 -6.57 21.95
CA LEU A 64 -3.93 -5.82 23.18
C LEU A 64 -5.00 -6.06 24.25
N VAL A 65 -6.29 -5.94 23.91
CA VAL A 65 -7.42 -6.15 24.83
C VAL A 65 -7.45 -7.60 25.34
N SER A 66 -7.18 -8.58 24.47
CA SER A 66 -7.15 -10.00 24.83
C SER A 66 -5.92 -10.43 25.64
N ARG A 67 -5.06 -9.48 26.04
CA ARG A 67 -3.76 -9.72 26.71
C ARG A 67 -2.87 -10.75 26.01
N GLY A 68 -2.98 -10.84 24.69
CA GLY A 68 -2.23 -11.79 23.88
C GLY A 68 -2.54 -13.28 24.13
N SER A 69 -3.60 -13.62 24.88
CA SER A 69 -3.96 -15.01 25.23
C SER A 69 -4.25 -15.91 24.01
N ARG A 70 -4.61 -15.31 22.87
CA ARG A 70 -4.97 -16.03 21.64
C ARG A 70 -3.94 -15.92 20.50
N GLY A 71 -2.80 -15.26 20.74
CA GLY A 71 -1.81 -14.96 19.70
C GLY A 71 -2.33 -13.98 18.63
N THR A 72 -1.62 -13.86 17.52
CA THR A 72 -2.05 -13.04 16.36
C THR A 72 -3.29 -13.64 15.72
N PRO A 73 -4.32 -12.85 15.36
CA PRO A 73 -5.49 -13.38 14.69
C PRO A 73 -5.08 -13.89 13.30
N ARG A 74 -5.00 -15.22 13.12
CA ARG A 74 -4.60 -15.82 11.84
C ARG A 74 -5.47 -15.35 10.67
N ILE A 75 -6.75 -15.16 10.93
CA ILE A 75 -7.71 -14.63 9.96
C ILE A 75 -7.27 -13.23 9.52
N ALA A 76 -6.93 -12.34 10.45
CA ALA A 76 -6.44 -11.00 10.11
C ALA A 76 -5.12 -11.05 9.33
N ALA A 77 -4.18 -11.91 9.72
CA ALA A 77 -2.93 -12.10 8.98
C ALA A 77 -3.18 -12.63 7.55
N PHE A 78 -4.15 -13.52 7.37
CA PHE A 78 -4.54 -14.00 6.05
C PHE A 78 -5.22 -12.91 5.21
N LEU A 79 -6.14 -12.14 5.80
CA LEU A 79 -6.77 -10.99 5.13
C LEU A 79 -5.73 -9.96 4.70
N LEU A 80 -4.75 -9.65 5.56
CA LEU A 80 -3.62 -8.79 5.20
C LEU A 80 -2.81 -9.36 4.03
N ALA A 81 -2.59 -10.68 4.00
CA ALA A 81 -1.90 -11.31 2.87
C ALA A 81 -2.65 -11.11 1.55
N VAL A 82 -3.98 -11.24 1.56
CA VAL A 82 -4.81 -10.99 0.37
C VAL A 82 -4.74 -9.53 -0.03
N VAL A 83 -4.91 -8.60 0.91
CA VAL A 83 -4.87 -7.15 0.64
C VAL A 83 -3.53 -6.71 0.06
N PHE A 84 -2.41 -7.12 0.66
CA PHE A 84 -1.08 -6.79 0.14
C PHE A 84 -0.76 -7.50 -1.17
N ALA A 85 -1.29 -8.71 -1.41
CA ALA A 85 -1.16 -9.37 -2.70
C ALA A 85 -1.90 -8.59 -3.79
N THR A 86 -3.11 -8.09 -3.52
CA THR A 86 -3.81 -7.16 -4.42
C THR A 86 -2.98 -5.90 -4.66
N GLY A 87 -2.39 -5.32 -3.62
CA GLY A 87 -1.47 -4.18 -3.76
C GLY A 87 -0.28 -4.47 -4.66
N ALA A 88 0.34 -5.64 -4.51
CA ALA A 88 1.48 -6.05 -5.33
C ALA A 88 1.08 -6.22 -6.80
N VAL A 89 -0.07 -6.86 -7.07
CA VAL A 89 -0.59 -7.01 -8.44
C VAL A 89 -0.88 -5.64 -9.06
N THR A 90 -1.58 -4.75 -8.35
CA THR A 90 -1.86 -3.39 -8.84
C THR A 90 -0.59 -2.56 -9.06
N ALA A 91 0.43 -2.74 -8.21
CA ALA A 91 1.72 -2.06 -8.36
C ALA A 91 2.54 -2.60 -9.53
N VAL A 92 2.54 -3.91 -9.77
CA VAL A 92 3.12 -4.51 -10.98
C VAL A 92 2.37 -4.04 -12.22
N PHE A 93 1.03 -3.94 -12.17
CA PHE A 93 0.22 -3.41 -13.26
C PHE A 93 0.62 -1.97 -13.63
N HIS A 94 0.83 -1.13 -12.62
CA HIS A 94 1.29 0.25 -12.79
C HIS A 94 2.71 0.30 -13.35
N LEU A 95 3.65 -0.44 -12.75
CA LEU A 95 5.04 -0.53 -13.22
C LEU A 95 5.13 -1.00 -14.67
N GLY A 96 4.33 -1.99 -15.08
CA GLY A 96 4.39 -2.46 -16.46
C GLY A 96 3.83 -1.44 -17.46
N GLY A 97 2.90 -0.57 -17.05
CA GLY A 97 2.51 0.58 -17.85
C GLY A 97 3.66 1.58 -17.99
N GLU A 98 4.38 1.87 -16.90
CA GLU A 98 5.59 2.73 -16.93
C GLU A 98 6.75 2.15 -17.76
N MET A 99 6.76 0.83 -17.97
CA MET A 99 7.79 0.10 -18.73
C MET A 99 7.32 -0.29 -20.14
N ASP A 100 6.17 0.22 -20.58
CA ASP A 100 5.55 -0.07 -21.88
C ASP A 100 5.32 -1.57 -22.14
N TRP A 101 5.08 -2.36 -21.10
CA TRP A 101 4.73 -3.78 -21.23
C TRP A 101 3.30 -3.98 -21.75
N TRP A 102 2.42 -3.02 -21.46
CA TRP A 102 1.03 -2.99 -21.90
C TRP A 102 0.48 -1.57 -21.86
N ASP A 103 -0.57 -1.33 -22.65
CA ASP A 103 -1.32 -0.07 -22.60
C ASP A 103 -2.15 0.01 -21.32
N LEU A 104 -2.12 1.18 -20.68
CA LEU A 104 -2.99 1.46 -19.54
C LEU A 104 -4.39 1.87 -20.01
N PRO A 105 -5.44 1.64 -19.20
CA PRO A 105 -6.80 2.06 -19.54
C PRO A 105 -6.88 3.58 -19.76
N ALA A 106 -7.88 4.06 -20.53
CA ALA A 106 -8.09 5.48 -20.79
C ALA A 106 -8.26 6.34 -19.51
N THR A 107 -8.63 5.73 -18.39
CA THR A 107 -8.66 6.41 -17.08
C THR A 107 -7.27 6.80 -16.55
N CYS A 108 -6.20 6.28 -17.16
CA CYS A 108 -4.81 6.57 -16.82
C CYS A 108 -4.17 7.62 -17.73
N SER A 109 -4.79 7.94 -18.88
CA SER A 109 -4.30 8.88 -19.89
C SER A 109 -4.74 10.34 -19.63
N GLY A 110 -4.78 10.77 -18.37
CA GLY A 110 -5.06 12.17 -18.00
C GLY A 110 -6.53 12.54 -17.78
N GLY A 111 -7.38 11.56 -17.46
CA GLY A 111 -8.80 11.78 -17.14
C GLY A 111 -9.09 11.66 -15.65
N GLY A 112 -8.73 12.67 -14.86
CA GLY A 112 -9.38 12.91 -13.56
C GLY A 112 -10.83 13.39 -13.77
N GLU A 113 -11.64 13.47 -12.70
CA GLU A 113 -12.94 14.13 -12.77
C GLU A 113 -12.77 15.51 -13.42
N VAL A 114 -13.46 15.72 -14.54
CA VAL A 114 -13.45 16.99 -15.25
C VAL A 114 -14.24 17.98 -14.39
N ASN A 115 -13.54 18.72 -13.53
CA ASN A 115 -14.15 19.86 -12.85
C ASN A 115 -14.47 20.92 -13.92
N LEU A 116 -15.75 21.10 -14.23
CA LEU A 116 -16.21 22.02 -15.27
C LEU A 116 -15.81 23.48 -14.98
N GLU A 117 -15.71 23.88 -13.72
CA GLU A 117 -15.23 25.21 -13.30
C GLU A 117 -13.71 25.36 -13.48
N GLY A 118 -12.96 24.29 -13.20
CA GLY A 118 -11.52 24.19 -13.51
C GLY A 118 -11.25 24.23 -15.01
N LEU A 119 -12.08 23.55 -15.81
CA LEU A 119 -11.99 23.57 -17.27
C LEU A 119 -12.37 24.94 -17.85
N ALA A 120 -13.41 25.58 -17.30
CA ALA A 120 -13.84 26.91 -17.71
C ALA A 120 -12.78 27.97 -17.36
N SER A 121 -12.21 27.92 -16.16
CA SER A 121 -11.13 28.84 -15.76
C SER A 121 -9.84 28.61 -16.55
N LEU A 122 -9.50 27.37 -16.92
CA LEU A 122 -8.38 27.06 -17.81
C LEU A 122 -8.64 27.56 -19.25
N ALA A 123 -9.86 27.36 -19.77
CA ALA A 123 -10.26 27.85 -21.10
C ALA A 123 -10.28 29.39 -21.19
N LEU A 124 -10.57 30.07 -20.07
CA LEU A 124 -10.57 31.53 -19.95
C LEU A 124 -9.19 32.09 -19.58
N GLY A 125 -8.18 31.24 -19.33
CA GLY A 125 -6.84 31.66 -18.89
C GLY A 125 -6.79 32.28 -17.50
N THR A 126 -7.83 32.08 -16.68
CA THR A 126 -7.97 32.64 -15.33
C THR A 126 -7.67 31.62 -14.23
N GLY A 127 -7.59 30.33 -14.58
CA GLY A 127 -7.29 29.23 -13.66
C GLY A 127 -5.81 28.86 -13.62
N PRO A 128 -5.33 28.27 -12.51
CA PRO A 128 -4.00 27.68 -12.46
C PRO A 128 -3.89 26.51 -13.45
N ILE A 129 -2.78 26.43 -14.17
CA ILE A 129 -2.46 25.29 -15.04
C ILE A 129 -2.02 24.14 -14.13
N GLU A 130 -2.96 23.27 -13.75
CA GLU A 130 -2.62 22.03 -13.06
C GLU A 130 -1.96 21.05 -14.07
N PRO A 131 -0.74 20.57 -13.82
CA PRO A 131 -0.09 19.62 -14.69
C PRO A 131 -0.91 18.34 -14.81
N ALA A 132 -1.21 17.91 -16.03
CA ALA A 132 -1.84 16.61 -16.25
C ALA A 132 -0.87 15.50 -15.77
N VAL A 133 -1.33 14.66 -14.82
CA VAL A 133 -0.54 13.56 -14.27
C VAL A 133 -1.04 12.24 -14.87
N PHE A 134 -0.14 11.53 -15.54
CA PHE A 134 -0.43 10.25 -16.19
C PHE A 134 0.13 9.08 -15.37
N CYS A 135 -0.45 7.89 -15.54
CA CYS A 135 0.00 6.71 -14.79
C CYS A 135 1.15 5.96 -15.46
N ASP A 136 1.43 6.21 -16.74
CA ASP A 136 2.57 5.64 -17.47
C ASP A 136 3.84 6.49 -17.31
N THR A 137 3.71 7.74 -16.88
CA THR A 137 4.86 8.63 -16.69
C THR A 137 5.56 8.41 -15.35
N VAL A 138 6.84 8.04 -15.41
CA VAL A 138 7.69 7.91 -14.20
C VAL A 138 8.09 9.30 -13.70
N THR A 139 7.47 9.75 -12.61
CA THR A 139 7.74 11.06 -12.00
C THR A 139 8.91 11.06 -11.02
N TRP A 140 9.27 9.90 -10.47
CA TRP A 140 10.36 9.75 -9.52
C TRP A 140 11.00 8.37 -9.60
N ARG A 141 12.32 8.32 -9.38
CA ARG A 141 13.10 7.09 -9.35
C ARG A 141 14.09 7.09 -8.20
N PHE A 142 14.31 5.91 -7.63
CA PHE A 142 15.36 5.67 -6.64
C PHE A 142 15.96 4.29 -6.85
N LEU A 143 17.30 4.22 -6.89
CA LEU A 143 18.06 3.00 -7.17
C LEU A 143 17.58 2.25 -8.43
N GLY A 144 17.18 3.00 -9.47
CA GLY A 144 16.73 2.47 -10.75
C GLY A 144 15.25 2.11 -10.84
N LEU A 145 14.53 2.03 -9.71
CA LEU A 145 13.11 1.71 -9.65
C LEU A 145 12.25 2.97 -9.53
N SER A 146 11.09 2.96 -10.19
CA SER A 146 10.04 3.97 -10.01
C SER A 146 9.35 3.82 -8.65
N MET A 147 8.48 4.77 -8.30
CA MET A 147 7.60 4.61 -7.13
C MET A 147 6.74 3.35 -7.23
N ALA A 148 6.17 3.06 -8.41
CA ALA A 148 5.37 1.86 -8.62
C ALA A 148 6.20 0.59 -8.43
N GLY A 149 7.46 0.58 -8.92
CA GLY A 149 8.37 -0.54 -8.73
C GLY A 149 8.74 -0.80 -7.26
N TRP A 150 9.05 0.26 -6.50
CA TRP A 150 9.27 0.13 -5.05
C TRP A 150 8.02 -0.37 -4.33
N ASN A 151 6.85 0.15 -4.71
CA ASN A 151 5.59 -0.27 -4.11
C ASN A 151 5.29 -1.75 -4.39
N ALA A 152 5.59 -2.24 -5.60
CA ALA A 152 5.43 -3.64 -5.96
C ALA A 152 6.29 -4.57 -5.09
N LEU A 153 7.57 -4.22 -4.88
CA LEU A 153 8.48 -4.99 -4.04
C LEU A 153 8.02 -5.01 -2.58
N ILE A 154 7.65 -3.85 -2.03
CA ILE A 154 7.25 -3.74 -0.63
C ILE A 154 5.92 -4.47 -0.39
N ALA A 155 4.92 -4.28 -1.26
CA ALA A 155 3.63 -4.96 -1.15
C ALA A 155 3.80 -6.49 -1.26
N ALA A 156 4.64 -6.97 -2.17
CA ALA A 156 4.93 -8.40 -2.30
C ALA A 156 5.59 -8.96 -1.03
N ALA A 157 6.56 -8.26 -0.45
CA ALA A 157 7.18 -8.65 0.80
C ALA A 157 6.15 -8.71 1.95
N LEU A 158 5.32 -7.67 2.09
CA LEU A 158 4.27 -7.62 3.11
C LEU A 158 3.24 -8.75 2.94
N ALA A 159 2.90 -9.11 1.70
CA ALA A 159 2.00 -10.23 1.40
C ALA A 159 2.61 -11.57 1.85
N VAL A 160 3.88 -11.82 1.53
CA VAL A 160 4.60 -13.03 1.95
C VAL A 160 4.69 -13.13 3.47
N PHE A 161 5.11 -12.06 4.16
CA PHE A 161 5.20 -12.09 5.62
C PHE A 161 3.84 -12.26 6.30
N SER A 162 2.79 -11.69 5.73
CA SER A 162 1.40 -11.90 6.18
C SER A 162 0.96 -13.35 6.05
N LEU A 163 1.30 -13.99 4.92
CA LEU A 163 1.00 -15.41 4.71
C LEU A 163 1.80 -16.30 5.67
N LEU A 164 3.07 -15.99 5.91
CA LEU A 164 3.91 -16.71 6.89
C LEU A 164 3.35 -16.57 8.32
N ALA A 165 2.86 -15.39 8.70
CA ALA A 165 2.20 -15.17 9.98
C ALA A 165 0.88 -15.94 10.10
N ALA A 166 0.09 -16.02 9.02
CA ALA A 166 -1.15 -16.77 8.97
C ALA A 166 -0.94 -18.28 9.12
N LYS A 167 0.12 -18.84 8.51
CA LYS A 167 0.44 -20.27 8.52
C LYS A 167 1.15 -20.77 9.80
N ARG A 168 1.42 -19.90 10.78
CA ARG A 168 2.14 -20.28 12.02
C ARG A 168 1.39 -21.39 12.80
N PRO A 169 2.02 -22.54 13.14
CA PRO A 169 1.40 -23.66 13.88
C PRO A 169 0.78 -23.29 15.23
N LYS A 170 -0.25 -24.03 15.69
CA LYS A 170 -1.00 -23.70 16.94
C LYS A 170 -0.14 -23.88 18.20
N ASP A 171 0.91 -24.71 18.12
CA ASP A 171 1.65 -25.21 19.28
C ASP A 171 2.72 -24.25 19.81
N ALA A 172 2.92 -23.10 19.14
CA ALA A 172 3.79 -22.03 19.64
C ALA A 172 3.10 -21.07 20.64
N ARG A 173 1.92 -21.46 21.16
CA ARG A 173 1.03 -20.64 22.03
C ARG A 173 1.21 -20.87 23.53
N ALA A 174 1.77 -21.99 23.96
CA ALA A 174 1.98 -22.21 25.39
C ALA A 174 3.23 -21.43 25.86
N PRO A 175 3.14 -20.57 26.88
CA PRO A 175 4.34 -20.24 27.64
C PRO A 175 4.94 -21.56 28.12
N ARG A 176 6.24 -21.78 27.92
CA ARG A 176 6.92 -22.84 28.67
C ARG A 176 6.99 -22.31 30.09
N ASN A 177 6.26 -22.97 30.99
CA ASN A 177 6.39 -22.81 32.44
C ASN A 177 7.87 -22.94 32.83
#